data_AF-A0A2V5R207-F1
#
_entry.id   AF-A0A2V5R207-F1
#
_cell.length_a   1.000
_cell.length_b   1.000
_cell.length_c   1.000
_cell.angle_alpha   90.00
_cell.angle_beta   90.00
_cell.angle_gamma   90.00
#
_symmetry.space_group_name_H-M   'P 1'
#
loop_
_entity.id
_entity.type
_entity.pdbx_description
1 polymer ?
#
loop_
_entity_poly.entity_id
_entity_poly.type
_entity_poly.pdbx_seq_one_letter_code
_entity_poly.pdbx_strand_id
1 'polypeptide(L)'
;MTVCGVLFVLVAAIRLANADALKEARVSQVIQDVRLLEAHGAPHPAAVNDKVIFGSAVRTGVESRAELTFNDLTITRLGANTIFSFTAGARQAELTQGTILLQVRQNAPPVRANTTAVTVAVMGGTAMLSTGPPAKFMVLEGIGNIYPLGHPEKAVTVHAGEMVLAEGGRVNKPEKFDVKAVLATSPLVVDFAPLANLPLILTVVDQQQAEQQVMVSNPPPYKSSFDTIDVT
;
A
#
# COMPACT_ATOMS: atom_id res chain seq x y z
N MET A 1 9.27 6.12 -70.02
CA MET A 1 8.37 5.14 -69.36
C MET A 1 8.76 5.08 -67.90
N THR A 2 7.82 5.48 -67.05
CA THR A 2 7.99 5.89 -65.66
C THR A 2 8.19 4.68 -64.74
N VAL A 3 9.22 4.70 -63.88
CA VAL A 3 9.48 3.65 -62.89
C VAL A 3 8.72 4.01 -61.61
N CYS A 4 7.70 3.21 -61.28
CA CYS A 4 6.86 3.37 -60.10
C CYS A 4 7.55 2.73 -58.89
N GLY A 5 8.08 3.56 -57.97
CA GLY A 5 8.67 3.10 -56.72
C GLY A 5 7.59 2.76 -55.70
N VAL A 6 7.49 1.49 -55.32
CA VAL A 6 6.58 1.02 -54.26
C VAL A 6 7.26 1.26 -52.91
N LEU A 7 6.75 2.24 -52.16
CA LEU A 7 7.16 2.53 -50.79
C LEU A 7 6.44 1.56 -49.83
N PHE A 8 7.17 0.61 -49.27
CA PHE A 8 6.67 -0.33 -48.27
C PHE A 8 6.62 0.37 -46.89
N VAL A 9 5.44 0.79 -46.44
CA VAL A 9 5.25 1.36 -45.10
C VAL A 9 5.15 0.21 -44.09
N LEU A 10 6.19 0.04 -43.28
CA LEU A 10 6.22 -0.93 -42.19
C LEU A 10 5.41 -0.37 -41.00
N VAL A 11 4.13 -0.74 -40.89
CA VAL A 11 3.31 -0.40 -39.72
C VAL A 11 3.74 -1.28 -38.55
N ALA A 12 4.58 -0.73 -37.67
CA ALA A 12 4.93 -1.35 -36.41
C ALA A 12 3.69 -1.37 -35.50
N ALA A 13 3.09 -2.55 -35.32
CA ALA A 13 2.06 -2.77 -34.32
C ALA A 13 2.68 -2.65 -32.91
N ILE A 14 2.65 -1.45 -32.35
CA ILE A 14 2.76 -1.20 -30.92
C ILE A 14 1.78 -2.09 -30.16
N ARG A 15 2.29 -3.18 -29.59
CA ARG A 15 1.59 -3.97 -28.58
C ARG A 15 1.45 -3.06 -27.36
N LEU A 16 0.29 -2.41 -27.21
CA LEU A 16 -0.15 -1.91 -25.91
C LEU A 16 -0.18 -3.11 -24.97
N ALA A 17 0.80 -3.19 -24.07
CA ALA A 17 0.77 -4.15 -22.98
C ALA A 17 -0.50 -3.85 -22.18
N ASN A 18 -1.52 -4.70 -22.31
CA ASN A 18 -2.65 -4.68 -21.41
C ASN A 18 -2.08 -4.85 -20.00
N ALA A 19 -2.18 -3.82 -19.18
CA ALA A 19 -1.82 -3.94 -17.78
C ALA A 19 -2.70 -5.04 -17.20
N ASP A 20 -2.09 -6.17 -16.84
CA ASP A 20 -2.86 -7.32 -16.40
C ASP A 20 -3.56 -6.93 -15.09
N ALA A 21 -4.89 -6.93 -15.11
CA ALA A 21 -5.69 -6.57 -13.94
C ALA A 21 -5.37 -7.53 -12.78
N LEU A 22 -5.51 -7.08 -11.53
CA LEU A 22 -5.60 -7.98 -10.38
C LEU A 22 -6.83 -8.89 -10.61
N LYS A 23 -6.60 -10.07 -11.19
CA LYS A 23 -7.67 -11.02 -11.53
C LYS A 23 -7.71 -12.19 -10.55
N GLU A 24 -6.52 -12.63 -10.13
CA GLU A 24 -6.30 -13.78 -9.28
C GLU A 24 -5.13 -13.46 -8.35
N ALA A 25 -5.28 -13.85 -7.09
CA ALA A 25 -4.17 -13.96 -6.15
C ALA A 25 -3.97 -15.43 -5.81
N ARG A 26 -2.75 -15.78 -5.41
CA ARG A 26 -2.45 -17.06 -4.78
C ARG A 26 -1.91 -16.85 -3.40
N VAL A 27 -2.31 -17.72 -2.48
CA VAL A 27 -1.72 -17.77 -1.15
C VAL A 27 -0.25 -18.21 -1.29
N SER A 28 0.69 -17.33 -1.00
CA SER A 28 2.12 -17.63 -1.03
C SER A 28 2.67 -18.05 0.34
N GLN A 29 2.03 -17.62 1.43
CA GLN A 29 2.40 -18.02 2.78
C GLN A 29 1.17 -18.06 3.71
N VAL A 30 1.15 -19.04 4.61
CA VAL A 30 0.15 -19.20 5.68
C VAL A 30 0.87 -19.30 7.01
N ILE A 31 0.48 -18.48 7.98
CA ILE A 31 0.94 -18.54 9.36
C ILE A 31 -0.29 -18.77 10.24
N GLN A 32 -0.31 -19.87 10.99
CA GLN A 32 -1.40 -20.27 11.89
C GLN A 32 -2.76 -20.45 11.16
N ASP A 33 -3.84 -19.89 11.70
CA ASP A 33 -5.22 -20.09 11.20
C ASP A 33 -5.60 -19.04 10.15
N VAL A 34 -5.53 -19.46 8.89
CA VAL A 34 -5.99 -18.68 7.74
C VAL A 34 -7.12 -19.44 7.06
N ARG A 35 -8.23 -18.74 6.77
CA ARG A 35 -9.42 -19.30 6.15
C ARG A 35 -9.75 -18.58 4.86
N LEU A 36 -10.08 -19.34 3.82
CA LEU A 36 -10.73 -18.82 2.63
C LEU A 36 -12.25 -18.86 2.84
N LEU A 37 -12.89 -17.76 2.51
CA LEU A 37 -14.32 -17.56 2.57
C LEU A 37 -14.82 -17.51 1.13
N GLU A 38 -15.35 -18.61 0.64
CA GLU A 38 -15.88 -18.71 -0.72
C GLU A 38 -17.22 -17.97 -0.85
N ALA A 39 -17.51 -17.42 -2.03
CA ALA A 39 -18.75 -16.68 -2.28
C ALA A 39 -20.01 -17.52 -2.01
N HIS A 40 -19.93 -18.83 -2.29
CA HIS A 40 -21.05 -19.77 -2.19
C HIS A 40 -20.65 -21.08 -1.49
N GLY A 41 -19.69 -21.04 -0.56
CA GLY A 41 -19.16 -22.22 0.12
C GLY A 41 -18.93 -22.02 1.61
N ALA A 42 -18.74 -23.12 2.33
CA ALA A 42 -18.32 -23.07 3.72
C ALA A 42 -16.85 -22.59 3.81
N PRO A 43 -16.50 -21.77 4.82
CA PRO A 43 -15.12 -21.40 5.07
C PRO A 43 -14.21 -22.63 5.25
N HIS A 44 -13.05 -22.64 4.62
CA HIS A 44 -12.08 -23.73 4.74
C HIS A 44 -10.67 -23.22 5.04
N PRO A 45 -9.77 -24.04 5.64
CA PRO A 45 -8.36 -23.68 5.78
C PRO A 45 -7.74 -23.30 4.45
N ALA A 46 -6.94 -22.24 4.44
CA ALA A 46 -6.12 -21.87 3.30
C ALA A 46 -4.84 -22.73 3.27
N ALA A 47 -4.45 -23.15 2.08
CA ALA A 47 -3.17 -23.78 1.79
C ALA A 47 -2.35 -22.93 0.82
N VAL A 48 -1.03 -23.10 0.84
CA VAL A 48 -0.14 -22.46 -0.13
C VAL A 48 -0.53 -22.91 -1.54
N ASN A 49 -0.54 -21.95 -2.47
CA ASN A 49 -1.03 -22.03 -3.85
C ASN A 49 -2.55 -22.05 -4.03
N ASP A 50 -3.35 -22.02 -2.96
CA ASP A 50 -4.79 -21.82 -3.09
C ASP A 50 -5.06 -20.51 -3.82
N LYS A 51 -6.09 -20.56 -4.68
CA LYS A 51 -6.53 -19.39 -5.42
C LYS A 51 -7.44 -18.55 -4.54
N VAL A 52 -7.18 -17.25 -4.54
CA VAL A 52 -8.11 -16.25 -4.05
C VAL A 52 -8.67 -15.55 -5.28
N ILE A 53 -9.96 -15.76 -5.54
CA ILE A 53 -10.66 -15.23 -6.71
C ILE A 53 -11.67 -14.17 -6.31
N PHE A 54 -12.20 -13.44 -7.29
CA PHE A 54 -13.29 -12.51 -7.05
C PHE A 54 -14.48 -13.18 -6.35
N GLY A 55 -15.06 -12.46 -5.39
CA GLY A 55 -16.16 -12.95 -4.56
C GLY A 55 -15.70 -13.79 -3.37
N SER A 56 -14.44 -14.22 -3.33
CA SER A 56 -13.84 -14.85 -2.15
C SER A 56 -13.19 -13.80 -1.23
N ALA A 57 -13.03 -14.16 0.04
CA ALA A 57 -12.29 -13.38 1.02
C ALA A 57 -11.29 -14.26 1.78
N VAL A 58 -10.26 -13.64 2.34
CA VAL A 58 -9.29 -14.27 3.22
C VAL A 58 -9.48 -13.73 4.62
N ARG A 59 -9.59 -14.62 5.60
CA ARG A 59 -9.68 -14.29 7.02
C ARG A 59 -8.49 -14.86 7.78
N THR A 60 -7.84 -14.06 8.59
CA THR A 60 -6.78 -14.50 9.52
C THR A 60 -7.26 -14.45 10.97
N GLY A 61 -6.82 -15.41 11.79
CA GLY A 61 -7.00 -15.43 13.24
C GLY A 61 -6.07 -14.49 14.02
N VAL A 62 -6.07 -14.63 15.35
CA VAL A 62 -5.41 -13.73 16.31
C VAL A 62 -3.89 -13.71 16.25
N GLU A 63 -3.26 -14.85 15.95
CA GLU A 63 -1.81 -14.99 15.78
C GLU A 63 -1.45 -15.36 14.34
N SER A 64 -2.38 -15.10 13.43
CA SER A 64 -2.33 -15.61 12.06
C SER A 64 -2.01 -14.52 11.08
N ARG A 65 -1.34 -14.90 10.00
CA ARG A 65 -0.93 -14.01 8.92
C ARG A 65 -0.95 -14.76 7.60
N ALA A 66 -1.11 -14.03 6.52
CA ALA A 66 -1.07 -14.60 5.18
C ALA A 66 -0.31 -13.68 4.24
N GLU A 67 0.34 -14.25 3.23
CA GLU A 67 0.82 -13.51 2.08
C GLU A 67 0.06 -13.98 0.84
N LEU A 68 -0.37 -13.03 0.03
CA LEU A 68 -0.99 -13.23 -1.26
C LEU A 68 -0.09 -12.63 -2.33
N THR A 69 0.17 -13.40 -3.38
CA THR A 69 0.87 -12.93 -4.59
C THR A 69 -0.11 -12.87 -5.75
N PHE A 70 -0.27 -11.69 -6.33
CA PHE A 70 -1.11 -11.47 -7.50
C PHE A 70 -0.38 -11.78 -8.80
N ASN A 71 -1.13 -12.01 -9.87
CA ASN A 71 -0.61 -12.25 -11.23
C ASN A 71 0.32 -11.14 -11.74
N ASP A 72 0.12 -9.90 -11.30
CA ASP A 72 0.96 -8.75 -11.67
C ASP A 72 2.18 -8.55 -10.75
N LEU A 73 2.45 -9.51 -9.86
CA LEU A 73 3.49 -9.52 -8.83
C LEU A 73 3.28 -8.50 -7.70
N THR A 74 2.07 -7.95 -7.57
CA THR A 74 1.68 -7.25 -6.33
C THR A 74 1.67 -8.27 -5.18
N ILE A 75 2.26 -7.89 -4.05
CA ILE A 75 2.21 -8.69 -2.82
C ILE A 75 1.28 -7.99 -1.83
N THR A 76 0.36 -8.76 -1.25
CA THR A 76 -0.47 -8.32 -0.12
C THR A 76 -0.22 -9.21 1.08
N ARG A 77 0.23 -8.64 2.19
CA ARG A 77 0.35 -9.36 3.47
C ARG A 77 -0.77 -8.95 4.40
N LEU A 78 -1.35 -9.93 5.08
CA LEU A 78 -2.50 -9.79 5.96
C LEU A 78 -2.05 -10.01 7.40
N GLY A 79 -2.39 -9.08 8.27
CA GLY A 79 -2.06 -9.12 9.69
C GLY A 79 -3.02 -10.02 10.45
N ALA A 80 -2.88 -10.06 11.78
CA ALA A 80 -3.85 -10.73 12.64
C ALA A 80 -5.25 -10.12 12.53
N ASN A 81 -6.29 -10.95 12.71
CA ASN A 81 -7.69 -10.53 12.71
C ASN A 81 -8.09 -9.73 11.45
N THR A 82 -7.54 -10.11 10.30
CA THR A 82 -7.75 -9.41 9.03
C THR A 82 -8.84 -10.09 8.21
N ILE A 83 -9.71 -9.30 7.61
CA ILE A 83 -10.66 -9.75 6.58
C ILE A 83 -10.39 -8.93 5.33
N PHE A 84 -9.93 -9.62 4.28
CA PHE A 84 -9.51 -9.04 3.02
C PHE A 84 -10.22 -9.70 1.85
N SER A 85 -10.68 -8.92 0.88
CA SER A 85 -11.13 -9.42 -0.41
C SER A 85 -10.67 -8.47 -1.53
N PHE A 86 -10.94 -8.83 -2.78
CA PHE A 86 -10.67 -7.93 -3.90
C PHE A 86 -11.74 -8.06 -4.99
N THR A 87 -11.95 -6.98 -5.72
CA THR A 87 -12.91 -6.88 -6.81
C THR A 87 -12.21 -7.14 -8.15
N ALA A 88 -12.69 -8.14 -8.91
CA ALA A 88 -12.15 -8.45 -10.24
C ALA A 88 -12.27 -7.24 -11.18
N GLY A 89 -11.21 -6.99 -11.95
CA GLY A 89 -11.20 -5.96 -12.99
C GLY A 89 -11.02 -4.53 -12.49
N ALA A 90 -11.16 -4.26 -11.18
CA ALA A 90 -11.09 -2.91 -10.62
C ALA A 90 -9.74 -2.55 -9.95
N ARG A 91 -8.77 -3.49 -9.86
CA ARG A 91 -7.52 -3.34 -9.05
C ARG A 91 -7.81 -2.75 -7.66
N GLN A 92 -8.89 -3.24 -7.05
CA GLN A 92 -9.44 -2.71 -5.82
C GLN A 92 -9.53 -3.82 -4.78
N ALA A 93 -8.78 -3.65 -3.70
CA ALA A 93 -8.88 -4.43 -2.49
C ALA A 93 -9.95 -3.86 -1.57
N GLU A 94 -10.58 -4.73 -0.80
CA GLU A 94 -11.48 -4.38 0.28
C GLU A 94 -10.85 -4.90 1.58
N LEU A 95 -10.64 -3.99 2.53
CA LEU A 95 -10.15 -4.30 3.86
C LEU A 95 -11.27 -3.99 4.85
N THR A 96 -12.03 -5.02 5.21
CA THR A 96 -13.14 -4.89 6.16
C THR A 96 -12.63 -4.75 7.58
N GLN A 97 -11.54 -5.45 7.92
CA GLN A 97 -10.97 -5.46 9.25
C GLN A 97 -9.47 -5.75 9.20
N GLY A 98 -8.71 -5.21 10.15
CA GLY A 98 -7.34 -5.61 10.43
C GLY A 98 -6.33 -4.69 9.79
N THR A 99 -5.21 -5.25 9.33
CA THR A 99 -4.10 -4.50 8.72
C THR A 99 -3.53 -5.27 7.54
N ILE A 100 -3.22 -4.56 6.47
CA ILE A 100 -2.50 -5.10 5.32
C ILE A 100 -1.23 -4.32 5.03
N LEU A 101 -0.28 -4.99 4.39
CA LEU A 101 0.82 -4.37 3.65
C LEU A 101 0.60 -4.66 2.16
N LEU A 102 0.76 -3.64 1.34
CA LEU A 102 0.69 -3.71 -0.12
C LEU A 102 2.04 -3.32 -0.70
N GLN A 103 2.66 -4.21 -1.47
CA GLN A 103 3.84 -3.93 -2.28
C GLN A 103 3.41 -3.93 -3.76
N VAL A 104 3.40 -2.76 -4.38
CA VAL A 104 3.05 -2.55 -5.78
C VAL A 104 4.32 -2.24 -6.55
N ARG A 105 4.56 -2.93 -7.67
CA ARG A 105 5.74 -2.66 -8.52
C ARG A 105 5.77 -1.20 -8.97
N GLN A 106 6.97 -0.63 -9.06
CA GLN A 106 7.14 0.69 -9.67
C GLN A 106 6.60 0.67 -11.11
N ASN A 107 5.96 1.77 -11.52
CA ASN A 107 5.32 1.94 -12.83
C ASN A 107 4.15 0.98 -13.13
N ALA A 108 3.72 0.14 -12.18
CA ALA A 108 2.46 -0.59 -12.31
C ALA A 108 1.27 0.35 -12.06
N PRO A 109 0.07 0.04 -12.60
CA PRO A 109 -1.11 0.83 -12.28
C PRO A 109 -1.40 0.81 -10.78
N PRO A 110 -1.93 1.91 -10.21
CA PRO A 110 -2.20 1.98 -8.78
C PRO A 110 -3.09 0.86 -8.28
N VAL A 111 -2.85 0.41 -7.05
CA VAL A 111 -3.75 -0.50 -6.34
C VAL A 111 -4.57 0.32 -5.35
N ARG A 112 -5.90 0.24 -5.48
CA ARG A 112 -6.82 0.86 -4.52
C ARG A 112 -7.13 -0.10 -3.39
N ALA A 113 -7.27 0.40 -2.17
CA ALA A 113 -7.79 -0.36 -1.05
C ALA A 113 -8.85 0.46 -0.32
N ASN A 114 -10.02 -0.13 -0.13
CA ASN A 114 -11.15 0.49 0.55
C ASN A 114 -11.26 -0.03 1.97
N THR A 115 -11.74 0.84 2.85
CA THR A 115 -12.18 0.53 4.21
C THR A 115 -13.49 1.25 4.47
N THR A 116 -14.08 1.05 5.64
CA THR A 116 -15.25 1.82 6.08
C THR A 116 -14.94 3.27 6.45
N ALA A 117 -13.66 3.65 6.55
CA ALA A 117 -13.24 5.01 6.94
C ALA A 117 -12.68 5.83 5.76
N VAL A 118 -11.93 5.19 4.87
CA VAL A 118 -11.19 5.81 3.77
C VAL A 118 -10.99 4.86 2.60
N THR A 119 -10.72 5.43 1.43
CA THR A 119 -10.07 4.73 0.32
C THR A 119 -8.62 5.18 0.25
N VAL A 120 -7.70 4.27 -0.07
CA VAL A 120 -6.31 4.62 -0.40
C VAL A 120 -5.96 4.12 -1.79
N ALA A 121 -4.96 4.74 -2.43
CA ALA A 121 -4.37 4.27 -3.67
C ALA A 121 -2.83 4.29 -3.55
N VAL A 122 -2.19 3.15 -3.79
CA VAL A 122 -0.72 3.01 -3.78
C VAL A 122 -0.22 3.06 -5.22
N MET A 123 0.59 4.07 -5.57
CA MET A 123 1.01 4.39 -6.94
C MET A 123 2.40 3.83 -7.26
N GLY A 124 2.65 2.58 -6.84
CA GLY A 124 3.99 1.99 -6.81
C GLY A 124 4.71 2.25 -5.50
N GLY A 125 5.39 1.23 -4.99
CA GLY A 125 6.07 1.23 -3.70
C GLY A 125 5.40 0.32 -2.67
N THR A 126 5.71 0.54 -1.40
CA THR A 126 5.19 -0.27 -0.28
C THR A 126 4.45 0.61 0.72
N ALA A 127 3.22 0.22 1.04
CA ALA A 127 2.41 0.91 2.04
C ALA A 127 1.67 -0.07 2.95
N MET A 128 1.28 0.41 4.13
CA MET A 128 0.45 -0.31 5.09
C MET A 128 -0.86 0.42 5.33
N LEU A 129 -1.95 -0.32 5.50
CA LEU A 129 -3.27 0.20 5.79
C LEU A 129 -3.91 -0.60 6.93
N SER A 130 -4.46 0.10 7.92
CA SER A 130 -5.20 -0.51 9.03
C SER A 130 -6.56 0.15 9.25
N THR A 131 -7.55 -0.65 9.63
CA THR A 131 -8.96 -0.22 9.77
C THR A 131 -9.37 0.26 11.16
N GLY A 132 -8.50 0.14 12.18
CA GLY A 132 -8.85 0.52 13.56
C GLY A 132 -9.29 1.98 13.64
N PRO A 133 -9.98 2.44 14.70
CA PRO A 133 -10.09 3.87 14.97
C PRO A 133 -8.81 4.34 15.69
N PRO A 134 -8.04 5.31 15.16
CA PRO A 134 -8.14 5.89 13.82
C PRO A 134 -7.54 4.98 12.73
N ALA A 135 -8.08 5.04 11.52
CA ALA A 135 -7.56 4.28 10.39
C ALA A 135 -6.19 4.86 10.05
N LYS A 136 -5.19 4.00 9.86
CA LYS A 136 -3.81 4.44 9.64
C LYS A 136 -3.30 3.96 8.30
N PHE A 137 -2.81 4.90 7.50
CA PHE A 137 -2.15 4.66 6.23
C PHE A 137 -0.69 5.12 6.33
N MET A 138 0.26 4.24 6.05
CA MET A 138 1.70 4.51 6.15
C MET A 138 2.38 4.15 4.84
N VAL A 139 3.20 5.04 4.27
CA VAL A 139 3.96 4.76 3.05
C VAL A 139 5.43 4.53 3.43
N LEU A 140 5.90 3.29 3.28
CA LEU A 140 7.27 2.90 3.63
C LEU A 140 8.24 3.35 2.52
N GLU A 141 7.81 3.23 1.27
CA GLU A 141 8.51 3.74 0.08
C GLU A 141 7.50 3.99 -1.03
N GLY A 142 7.80 4.92 -1.94
CA GLY A 142 6.93 5.34 -3.03
C GLY A 142 5.95 6.44 -2.64
N ILE A 143 4.76 6.41 -3.26
CA ILE A 143 3.72 7.44 -3.08
C ILE A 143 2.36 6.77 -2.96
N GLY A 144 1.55 7.26 -2.02
CA GLY A 144 0.16 6.88 -1.86
C GLY A 144 -0.75 8.09 -1.77
N ASN A 145 -2.02 7.90 -2.09
CA ASN A 145 -3.08 8.87 -1.84
C ASN A 145 -4.10 8.27 -0.88
N ILE A 146 -4.61 9.09 0.04
CA ILE A 146 -5.75 8.75 0.91
C ILE A 146 -6.92 9.69 0.58
N TYR A 147 -8.10 9.11 0.46
CA TYR A 147 -9.32 9.78 0.05
C TYR A 147 -10.36 9.63 1.16
N PRO A 148 -10.92 10.74 1.69
CA PRO A 148 -12.11 10.66 2.51
C PRO A 148 -13.28 10.07 1.71
N LEU A 149 -14.13 9.26 2.35
CA LEU A 149 -15.26 8.62 1.67
C LEU A 149 -16.20 9.66 1.04
N GLY A 150 -16.59 9.42 -0.21
CA GLY A 150 -17.46 10.31 -0.97
C GLY A 150 -16.83 11.64 -1.41
N HIS A 151 -15.57 11.91 -1.03
CA HIS A 151 -14.88 13.19 -1.29
C HIS A 151 -13.51 12.99 -1.97
N PRO A 152 -13.46 12.43 -3.19
CA PRO A 152 -12.21 12.21 -3.92
C PRO A 152 -11.44 13.50 -4.21
N GLU A 153 -12.12 14.64 -4.25
CA GLU A 153 -11.53 15.98 -4.42
C GLU A 153 -10.68 16.43 -3.22
N LYS A 154 -10.85 15.79 -2.06
CA LYS A 154 -10.11 16.08 -0.82
C LYS A 154 -8.97 15.08 -0.58
N ALA A 155 -8.46 14.47 -1.65
CA ALA A 155 -7.35 13.53 -1.57
C ALA A 155 -6.12 14.19 -0.94
N VAL A 156 -5.43 13.43 -0.08
CA VAL A 156 -4.15 13.83 0.51
C VAL A 156 -3.08 12.88 -0.02
N THR A 157 -2.02 13.45 -0.59
CA THR A 157 -0.82 12.69 -0.99
C THR A 157 0.02 12.39 0.24
N VAL A 158 0.52 11.16 0.33
CA VAL A 158 1.38 10.65 1.39
C VAL A 158 2.65 10.12 0.75
N HIS A 159 3.79 10.69 1.12
CA HIS A 159 5.09 10.33 0.58
C HIS A 159 5.78 9.28 1.46
N ALA A 160 6.87 8.71 0.94
CA ALA A 160 7.72 7.80 1.70
C ALA A 160 8.11 8.37 3.08
N GLY A 161 8.01 7.52 4.10
CA GLY A 161 8.26 7.88 5.49
C GLY A 161 7.16 8.73 6.13
N GLU A 162 6.02 8.91 5.46
CA GLU A 162 4.85 9.61 6.01
C GLU A 162 3.70 8.65 6.31
N MET A 163 2.94 9.03 7.32
CA MET A 163 1.69 8.39 7.68
C MET A 163 0.57 9.41 7.81
N VAL A 164 -0.65 8.95 7.61
CA VAL A 164 -1.88 9.72 7.83
C VAL A 164 -2.84 8.90 8.67
N LEU A 165 -3.49 9.58 9.62
CA LEU A 165 -4.60 9.05 10.40
C LEU A 165 -5.92 9.58 9.85
N ALA A 166 -6.94 8.73 9.85
CA ALA A 166 -8.27 9.09 9.42
C ALA A 166 -9.33 8.57 10.41
N GLU A 167 -10.22 9.45 10.84
CA GLU A 167 -11.28 9.13 11.80
C GLU A 167 -12.47 10.07 11.60
N GLY A 168 -13.69 9.59 11.83
CA GLY A 168 -14.90 10.42 11.74
C GLY A 168 -15.10 11.06 10.37
N GLY A 169 -14.68 10.40 9.28
CA GLY A 169 -14.74 10.92 7.91
C GLY A 169 -13.74 12.03 7.59
N ARG A 170 -12.77 12.29 8.49
CA ARG A 170 -11.72 13.29 8.31
C ARG A 170 -10.37 12.59 8.11
N VAL A 171 -9.57 13.15 7.22
CA VAL A 171 -8.19 12.72 6.96
C VAL A 171 -7.26 13.80 7.50
N ASN A 172 -6.35 13.43 8.40
CA ASN A 172 -5.39 14.36 8.98
C ASN A 172 -4.27 14.72 7.99
N LYS A 173 -3.43 15.68 8.35
CA LYS A 173 -2.24 16.00 7.56
C LYS A 173 -1.22 14.84 7.65
N PRO A 174 -0.41 14.62 6.60
CA PRO A 174 0.71 13.67 6.69
C PRO A 174 1.72 14.08 7.75
N GLU A 175 2.19 13.09 8.50
CA GLU A 175 3.22 13.23 9.53
C GLU A 175 4.31 12.19 9.29
N LYS A 176 5.56 12.53 9.62
CA LYS A 176 6.67 11.59 9.50
C LYS A 176 6.58 10.50 10.58
N PHE A 177 6.90 9.27 10.21
CA PHE A 177 7.05 8.16 11.15
C PHE A 177 8.43 7.51 10.99
N ASP A 178 8.89 6.78 12.01
CA ASP A 178 10.15 6.05 11.93
C ASP A 178 9.98 4.75 11.10
N VAL A 179 10.49 4.77 9.87
CA VAL A 179 10.42 3.62 8.96
C VAL A 179 11.25 2.45 9.47
N LYS A 180 12.39 2.73 10.11
CA LYS A 180 13.27 1.70 10.70
C LYS A 180 12.56 0.96 11.82
N ALA A 181 11.82 1.67 12.67
CA ALA A 181 11.02 1.06 13.71
C ALA A 181 9.98 0.10 13.13
N VAL A 182 9.29 0.49 12.04
CA VAL A 182 8.32 -0.39 11.36
C VAL A 182 8.99 -1.63 10.78
N LEU A 183 10.15 -1.49 10.11
CA LEU A 183 10.90 -2.63 9.57
C LEU A 183 11.35 -3.61 10.67
N ALA A 184 11.68 -3.10 11.86
CA ALA A 184 12.17 -3.91 12.96
C ALA A 184 11.07 -4.59 13.80
N THR A 185 9.84 -4.05 13.77
CA THR A 185 8.78 -4.45 14.73
C THR A 185 7.50 -4.95 14.10
N SER A 186 7.21 -4.60 12.83
CA SER A 186 5.95 -4.97 12.20
C SER A 186 5.92 -6.46 11.84
N PRO A 187 4.94 -7.25 12.32
CA PRO A 187 4.72 -8.64 11.89
C PRO A 187 4.54 -8.79 10.38
N LEU A 188 4.08 -7.74 9.69
CA LEU A 188 3.92 -7.72 8.23
C LEU A 188 5.25 -7.60 7.47
N VAL A 189 6.34 -7.37 8.21
CA VAL A 189 7.70 -7.36 7.68
C VAL A 189 8.50 -8.54 8.24
N VAL A 190 8.56 -8.69 9.57
CA VAL A 190 9.50 -9.60 10.23
C VAL A 190 9.14 -11.09 10.10
N ASP A 191 7.86 -11.43 9.95
CA ASP A 191 7.41 -12.84 9.90
C ASP A 191 7.40 -13.44 8.48
N PHE A 192 7.89 -12.68 7.51
CA PHE A 192 7.85 -13.03 6.09
C PHE A 192 9.24 -12.92 5.47
N ALA A 193 9.39 -13.50 4.27
CA ALA A 193 10.57 -13.25 3.45
C ALA A 193 10.76 -11.74 3.19
N PRO A 194 12.01 -11.27 2.98
CA PRO A 194 12.24 -9.87 2.61
C PRO A 194 11.43 -9.44 1.38
N LEU A 195 10.86 -8.24 1.44
CA LEU A 195 10.18 -7.62 0.30
C LEU A 195 11.18 -7.39 -0.85
N ALA A 196 10.76 -7.59 -2.09
CA ALA A 196 11.64 -7.42 -3.25
C ALA A 196 12.18 -5.98 -3.38
N ASN A 197 11.42 -4.99 -2.90
CA ASN A 197 11.82 -3.58 -2.88
C ASN A 197 12.40 -3.12 -1.53
N LEU A 198 12.83 -4.03 -0.65
CA LEU A 198 13.47 -3.67 0.63
C LEU A 198 14.62 -2.66 0.47
N PRO A 199 15.52 -2.74 -0.54
CA PRO A 199 16.56 -1.72 -0.72
C PRO A 199 16.02 -0.30 -0.89
N LEU A 200 14.84 -0.13 -1.51
CA LEU A 200 14.23 1.19 -1.68
C LEU A 200 13.67 1.72 -0.35
N ILE A 201 13.11 0.85 0.49
CA ILE A 201 12.66 1.21 1.83
C ILE A 201 13.86 1.61 2.71
N LEU A 202 15.00 0.91 2.58
CA LEU A 202 16.22 1.25 3.31
C LEU A 202 16.77 2.64 2.90
N THR A 203 16.66 3.03 1.63
CA THR A 203 16.99 4.40 1.21
C THR A 203 16.18 5.46 1.97
N VAL A 204 14.90 5.18 2.26
CA VAL A 204 14.05 6.10 3.04
C VAL A 204 14.53 6.17 4.49
N VAL A 205 14.97 5.05 5.07
CA VAL A 205 15.59 5.02 6.41
C VAL A 205 16.85 5.88 6.44
N ASP A 206 17.74 5.71 5.46
CA ASP A 206 18.99 6.48 5.38
C ASP A 206 18.72 7.99 5.26
N GLN A 207 17.72 8.37 4.46
CA GLN A 207 17.27 9.77 4.32
C GLN A 207 16.77 10.34 5.65
N GLN A 208 15.90 9.62 6.36
CA GLN A 208 15.38 10.06 7.66
C GLN A 208 16.51 10.24 8.69
N GLN A 209 17.49 9.34 8.70
CA GLN A 209 18.64 9.43 9.62
C GLN A 209 19.54 10.62 9.27
N ALA A 210 19.79 10.89 7.99
CA ALA A 210 20.54 12.06 7.56
C ALA A 210 19.85 13.37 7.96
N GLU A 211 18.53 13.47 7.77
CA GLU A 211 17.74 14.63 8.19
C GLU A 211 17.81 14.86 9.71
N GLN A 212 17.71 13.80 10.51
CA GLN A 212 17.84 13.87 11.97
C GLN A 212 19.25 14.33 12.38
N GLN A 213 20.31 13.85 11.71
CA GLN A 213 21.68 14.31 11.98
C GLN A 213 21.86 15.79 11.63
N VAL A 214 21.24 16.28 10.56
CA VAL A 214 21.25 17.71 10.21
C VAL A 214 20.51 18.54 11.26
N MET A 215 19.34 18.08 11.76
CA MET A 215 18.62 18.80 12.82
C MET A 215 19.39 18.84 14.15
N VAL A 216 20.11 17.76 14.49
CA VAL A 216 20.96 17.71 15.70
C VAL A 216 22.18 18.61 15.56
N SER A 217 22.78 18.68 14.37
CA SER A 217 23.95 19.52 14.10
C SER A 217 23.61 21.00 13.86
N ASN A 218 22.38 21.32 13.45
CA ASN A 218 21.91 22.69 13.22
C ASN A 218 20.46 22.87 13.72
N PRO A 219 20.25 23.04 15.04
CA PRO A 219 18.92 23.20 15.60
C PRO A 219 18.25 24.48 15.08
N PRO A 220 16.93 24.47 14.79
CA PRO A 220 16.22 25.65 14.33
C PRO A 220 16.30 26.78 15.36
N PRO A 221 16.38 28.06 14.94
CA PRO A 221 16.47 29.19 15.86
C PRO A 221 15.25 29.20 16.79
N TYR A 222 15.53 29.23 18.10
CA TYR A 222 14.52 29.28 19.15
C TYR A 222 13.67 30.55 19.03
N LYS A 223 12.38 30.42 18.70
CA LYS A 223 11.44 31.55 18.77
C LYS A 223 11.00 31.73 20.23
N SER A 224 11.61 32.68 20.94
CA SER A 224 11.11 33.09 22.26
C SER A 224 9.81 33.88 22.10
N SER A 225 8.78 33.52 22.87
CA SER A 225 7.43 34.10 22.84
C SER A 225 7.29 35.41 23.62
N PHE A 226 8.36 36.20 23.76
CA PHE A 226 8.35 37.43 24.58
C PHE A 226 8.47 38.76 23.80
N ASP A 227 8.58 38.75 22.47
CA ASP A 227 8.59 39.99 21.68
C ASP A 227 7.19 40.37 21.17
N THR A 228 6.26 40.65 22.09
CA THR A 228 5.11 41.53 21.82
C THR A 228 4.61 42.15 23.12
N ILE A 229 5.43 43.01 23.71
CA ILE A 229 4.92 44.09 24.57
C ILE A 229 5.39 45.37 23.91
N ASP A 230 4.63 45.82 22.92
CA ASP A 230 4.78 47.17 22.39
C ASP A 230 4.19 48.12 23.42
N VAL A 231 5.06 48.79 24.18
CA VAL A 231 4.71 49.93 25.02
C VAL A 231 4.68 51.14 24.10
N THR A 232 3.50 51.64 23.73
CA THR A 232 3.15 53.08 23.70
C THR A 232 1.64 53.21 23.54
#